data_AF-A0A496SYP1-F1
#
_entry.id   AF-A0A496SYP1-F1
#
_cell.length_a   1.000
_cell.length_b   1.000
_cell.length_c   1.000
_cell.angle_alpha   90.00
_cell.angle_beta   90.00
_cell.angle_gamma   90.00
#
_symmetry.space_group_name_H-M   'P 1'
#
loop_
_entity.id
_entity.type
_entity.pdbx_description
1 polymer ?
#
loop_
_entity_poly.entity_id
_entity_poly.type
_entity_poly.pdbx_seq_one_letter_code
_entity_poly.pdbx_strand_id
1 'polypeptide(L)'
;MQDLSTAFTNGKLARSLFGTLHRFFLPLLLCVIFDLSHVAYCENQEKPTWVNWQNYMIGATGAGMPDTTLPHPAQKQYTVKKAREKAVELLLGAVESLNLTSSMTVEDTMASDSLLASKVEGIVKKAEEVDIRYMSDLSVEVDIQLPLTGKLANQLLPAGGGGKPVPIDSLHCPLCGQPWPPDRPFPKYLFSLAAFSSQQYTGLVVDAQGLGVQPALAPAILSEEGHQVYGMGFVDREVAVSEGVVKYSKDLQQAIKDRRVGQNPLVVKGLRATGPRRTDVTIPNATAMILHHSENNLKFLRQGKVIVVLDKD
;
A
#
# COMPACT_ATOMS: atom_id res chain seq x y z
N MET A 1 -11.49 33.79 84.71
CA MET A 1 -10.57 32.63 84.64
C MET A 1 -9.34 33.13 83.90
N GLN A 2 -8.38 33.71 84.62
CA GLN A 2 -7.07 33.10 84.91
C GLN A 2 -6.37 32.71 83.59
N ASP A 3 -5.53 33.61 83.09
CA ASP A 3 -4.07 33.58 83.28
C ASP A 3 -3.43 32.38 82.59
N LEU A 4 -2.55 32.65 81.62
CA LEU A 4 -1.23 32.03 81.54
C LEU A 4 -0.38 32.78 80.50
N SER A 5 0.60 33.49 81.04
CA SER A 5 1.78 34.05 80.38
C SER A 5 2.43 33.06 79.40
N THR A 6 3.05 33.52 78.32
CA THR A 6 4.51 33.70 78.34
C THR A 6 4.95 34.93 77.56
N ALA A 7 5.88 35.65 78.18
CA ALA A 7 6.58 36.82 77.68
C ALA A 7 8.04 36.48 77.36
N PHE A 8 8.74 37.49 76.83
CA PHE A 8 10.20 37.69 76.73
C PHE A 8 10.85 37.30 75.39
N THR A 9 11.05 38.26 74.46
CA THR A 9 12.15 39.28 74.34
C THR A 9 13.43 38.67 73.76
N ASN A 10 14.33 39.29 72.99
CA ASN A 10 14.78 40.65 72.66
C ASN A 10 15.44 40.51 71.25
N GLY A 11 15.70 41.51 70.42
CA GLY A 11 15.67 42.97 70.52
C GLY A 11 16.49 43.56 69.36
N LYS A 12 16.16 44.83 69.04
CA LYS A 12 17.11 45.92 68.72
C LYS A 12 18.01 45.74 67.47
N LEU A 13 18.07 46.66 66.50
CA LEU A 13 18.43 48.08 66.63
C LEU A 13 18.48 48.74 65.22
N ALA A 14 18.07 50.02 65.14
CA ALA A 14 18.70 51.13 64.39
C ALA A 14 18.88 51.02 62.84
N ARG A 15 18.71 52.05 61.99
CA ARG A 15 18.80 53.52 62.12
C ARG A 15 18.35 54.17 60.79
N SER A 16 17.68 55.33 60.89
CA SER A 16 17.94 56.59 60.16
C SER A 16 18.17 56.56 58.63
N LEU A 17 17.22 57.04 57.83
CA LEU A 17 17.15 58.41 57.26
C LEU A 17 18.37 58.83 56.41
N PHE A 18 18.16 59.13 55.12
CA PHE A 18 18.50 60.40 54.48
C PHE A 18 18.01 60.39 53.02
N GLY A 19 17.26 61.42 52.63
CA GLY A 19 16.74 61.58 51.27
C GLY A 19 17.67 62.37 50.35
N THR A 20 17.15 62.62 49.13
CA THR A 20 17.21 63.85 48.31
C THR A 20 17.67 63.61 46.86
N LEU A 21 16.78 64.00 45.93
CA LEU A 21 16.90 64.41 44.52
C LEU A 21 18.27 64.27 43.78
N HIS A 22 18.28 63.76 42.54
CA HIS A 22 18.49 64.56 41.31
C HIS A 22 18.32 63.72 40.01
N ARG A 23 18.21 64.42 38.89
CA ARG A 23 17.66 64.07 37.57
C ARG A 23 18.63 63.33 36.61
N PHE A 24 18.07 62.85 35.50
CA PHE A 24 18.63 62.49 34.18
C PHE A 24 19.05 61.03 33.91
N PHE A 25 18.30 60.32 33.03
CA PHE A 25 18.81 59.81 31.74
C PHE A 25 17.66 59.30 30.81
N LEU A 26 17.78 59.58 29.52
CA LEU A 26 16.84 59.38 28.39
C LEU A 26 16.70 57.87 27.96
N PRO A 27 15.76 57.52 27.06
CA PRO A 27 15.12 56.22 26.89
C PRO A 27 15.78 55.32 25.83
N LEU A 28 15.49 54.02 25.89
CA LEU A 28 15.69 53.08 24.78
C LEU A 28 14.66 51.94 24.87
N LEU A 29 13.57 52.04 24.10
CA LEU A 29 12.86 50.84 23.65
C LEU A 29 12.13 51.13 22.33
N LEU A 30 12.80 50.74 21.27
CA LEU A 30 12.37 50.75 19.89
C LEU A 30 11.65 49.41 19.66
N CYS A 31 10.32 49.39 19.74
CA CYS A 31 9.50 48.25 19.31
C CYS A 31 8.85 48.62 17.97
N VAL A 32 9.63 48.49 16.89
CA VAL A 32 9.06 48.38 15.54
C VAL A 32 8.55 46.95 15.43
N ILE A 33 7.24 46.80 15.55
CA ILE A 33 6.53 45.55 15.25
C ILE A 33 6.58 45.42 13.73
N PHE A 34 7.52 44.63 13.23
CA PHE A 34 7.51 44.17 11.84
C PHE A 34 6.40 43.12 11.71
N ASP A 35 5.32 43.50 11.03
CA ASP A 35 4.28 42.56 10.57
C ASP A 35 4.91 41.55 9.60
N LEU A 36 5.22 40.36 10.11
CA LEU A 36 5.59 39.18 9.35
C LEU A 36 4.34 38.34 9.11
N SER A 37 3.48 38.81 8.20
CA SER A 37 2.33 38.07 7.71
C SER A 37 2.60 37.40 6.36
N HIS A 38 3.71 36.64 6.24
CA HIS A 38 3.92 35.72 5.12
C HIS A 38 4.46 34.38 5.66
N VAL A 39 3.57 33.60 6.28
CA VAL A 39 3.77 32.16 6.43
C VAL A 39 2.63 31.47 5.71
N ALA A 40 2.97 31.01 4.51
CA ALA A 40 2.40 29.92 3.74
C ALA A 40 1.01 29.43 4.16
N TYR A 41 0.01 29.88 3.38
CA TYR A 41 -1.21 29.13 3.19
C TYR A 41 -0.86 27.84 2.43
N CYS A 42 -0.59 26.76 3.16
CA CYS A 42 -0.55 25.42 2.58
C CYS A 42 -2.00 24.94 2.41
N GLU A 43 -2.63 25.34 1.31
CA GLU A 43 -3.88 24.71 0.89
C GLU A 43 -3.59 23.24 0.55
N ASN A 44 -4.45 22.34 1.02
CA ASN A 44 -4.33 20.89 0.95
C ASN A 44 -3.94 20.41 -0.46
N GLN A 45 -2.66 20.26 -0.76
CA GLN A 45 -2.23 19.56 -1.96
C GLN A 45 -2.46 18.07 -1.73
N GLU A 46 -3.45 17.51 -2.42
CA GLU A 46 -3.55 16.08 -2.62
C GLU A 46 -2.19 15.55 -3.10
N LYS A 47 -1.81 14.35 -2.63
CA LYS A 47 -0.55 13.74 -3.05
C LYS A 47 -0.52 13.73 -4.59
N PRO A 48 0.57 14.19 -5.23
CA PRO A 48 0.63 14.35 -6.69
C PRO A 48 0.58 13.01 -7.42
N THR A 49 0.61 11.88 -6.70
CA THR A 49 0.48 10.52 -7.21
C THR A 49 -0.38 9.68 -6.27
N TRP A 50 -1.07 8.70 -6.84
CA TRP A 50 -1.93 7.79 -6.09
C TRP A 50 -2.02 6.42 -6.75
N VAL A 51 -2.30 5.39 -5.95
CA VAL A 51 -2.53 4.02 -6.43
C VAL A 51 -3.79 3.46 -5.79
N ASN A 52 -4.76 3.06 -6.60
CA ASN A 52 -5.95 2.36 -6.20
C ASN A 52 -5.83 0.87 -6.56
N TRP A 53 -5.41 0.07 -5.57
CA TRP A 53 -5.23 -1.38 -5.72
C TRP A 53 -6.52 -2.19 -5.82
N GLN A 54 -7.66 -1.64 -5.39
CA GLN A 54 -8.95 -2.31 -5.52
C GLN A 54 -9.43 -2.31 -6.98
N ASN A 55 -9.09 -1.24 -7.71
CA ASN A 55 -9.47 -1.03 -9.11
C ASN A 55 -8.29 -1.14 -10.09
N TYR A 56 -7.08 -1.42 -9.61
CA TYR A 56 -5.83 -1.46 -10.39
C TYR A 56 -5.57 -0.19 -11.19
N MET A 57 -5.75 0.97 -10.57
CA MET A 57 -5.49 2.26 -11.21
C MET A 57 -4.32 2.95 -10.51
N ILE A 58 -3.43 3.54 -11.30
CA ILE A 58 -2.40 4.44 -10.82
C ILE A 58 -2.55 5.77 -11.56
N GLY A 59 -2.33 6.88 -10.86
CA GLY A 59 -2.48 8.20 -11.45
C GLY A 59 -1.55 9.22 -10.84
N ALA A 60 -1.44 10.35 -11.55
CA ALA A 60 -0.67 11.49 -11.13
C ALA A 60 -1.30 12.80 -11.61
N THR A 61 -1.08 13.86 -10.83
CA THR A 61 -1.50 15.23 -11.14
C THR A 61 -0.25 16.06 -11.39
N GLY A 62 -0.13 16.61 -12.59
CA GLY A 62 0.97 17.49 -12.96
C GLY A 62 0.51 18.93 -13.10
N ALA A 63 1.28 19.87 -12.52
CA ALA A 63 1.06 21.29 -12.66
C ALA A 63 1.99 21.90 -13.73
N GLY A 64 1.44 22.82 -14.53
CA GLY A 64 2.16 23.56 -15.56
C GLY A 64 1.99 25.06 -15.34
N MET A 65 3.08 25.80 -15.55
CA MET A 65 3.09 27.26 -15.46
C MET A 65 3.15 27.88 -16.86
N PRO A 66 2.48 29.04 -17.07
CA PRO A 66 2.52 29.73 -18.36
C PRO A 66 3.91 30.28 -18.63
N ASP A 67 4.32 30.24 -19.91
CA ASP A 67 5.50 30.96 -20.37
C ASP A 67 5.07 32.33 -20.93
N THR A 68 5.37 33.38 -20.17
CA THR A 68 4.99 34.76 -20.51
C THR A 68 5.72 35.31 -21.74
N THR A 69 6.77 34.62 -22.23
CA THR A 69 7.48 34.99 -23.46
C THR A 69 6.72 34.61 -24.73
N LEU A 70 5.80 33.65 -24.63
CA LEU A 70 4.98 33.20 -25.76
C LEU A 70 3.80 34.16 -26.01
N PRO A 71 3.32 34.29 -27.26
CA PRO A 71 2.06 34.99 -27.54
C PRO A 71 0.88 34.36 -26.79
N HIS A 72 -0.05 35.18 -26.28
CA HIS A 72 -1.19 34.74 -25.48
C HIS A 72 -1.94 33.48 -26.00
N PRO A 73 -2.23 33.33 -27.31
CA PRO A 73 -2.88 32.11 -27.82
C PRO A 73 -2.05 30.84 -27.65
N ALA A 74 -0.72 30.93 -27.71
CA ALA A 74 0.20 29.80 -27.57
C ALA A 74 0.48 29.45 -26.11
N GLN A 75 0.37 30.42 -25.18
CA GLN A 75 0.59 30.21 -23.75
C GLN A 75 -0.28 29.09 -23.20
N LYS A 76 -1.59 29.10 -23.50
CA LYS A 76 -2.53 28.09 -22.97
C LYS A 76 -2.14 26.66 -23.36
N GLN A 77 -1.85 26.44 -24.65
CA GLN A 77 -1.45 25.12 -25.14
C GLN A 77 -0.11 24.67 -24.57
N TYR A 78 0.82 25.61 -24.41
CA TYR A 78 2.10 25.36 -23.76
C TYR A 78 1.93 24.93 -22.30
N THR A 79 1.11 25.65 -21.53
CA THR A 79 0.89 25.35 -20.10
C THR A 79 0.29 23.96 -19.90
N VAL A 80 -0.74 23.59 -20.68
CA VAL A 80 -1.34 22.25 -20.65
C VAL A 80 -0.29 21.19 -21.00
N LYS A 81 0.53 21.43 -22.03
CA LYS A 81 1.61 20.51 -22.41
C LYS A 81 2.61 20.32 -21.28
N LYS A 82 3.01 21.39 -20.59
CA LYS A 82 3.94 21.33 -19.44
C LYS A 82 3.35 20.63 -18.23
N ALA A 83 2.08 20.88 -17.94
CA ALA A 83 1.34 20.16 -16.90
C ALA A 83 1.33 18.65 -17.18
N ARG A 84 1.01 18.26 -18.43
CA ARG A 84 1.01 16.85 -18.85
C ARG A 84 2.41 16.22 -18.80
N GLU A 85 3.45 16.92 -19.26
CA GLU A 85 4.84 16.46 -19.15
C GLU A 85 5.21 16.18 -17.69
N LYS A 86 4.84 17.08 -16.77
CA LYS A 86 5.08 16.89 -15.34
C LYS A 86 4.28 15.72 -14.76
N ALA A 87 3.03 15.57 -15.16
CA ALA A 87 2.18 14.46 -14.74
C ALA A 87 2.79 13.10 -15.15
N VAL A 88 3.31 12.99 -16.38
CA VAL A 88 3.97 11.79 -16.90
C VAL A 88 5.24 11.45 -16.11
N GLU A 89 6.06 12.45 -15.79
CA GLU A 89 7.27 12.28 -14.95
C GLU A 89 6.91 11.72 -13.56
N LEU A 90 5.91 12.32 -12.91
CA LEU A 90 5.43 11.90 -11.60
C LEU A 90 4.82 10.49 -11.63
N LEU A 91 4.03 10.19 -12.68
CA LEU A 91 3.44 8.87 -12.87
C LEU A 91 4.50 7.80 -13.09
N LEU A 92 5.57 8.10 -13.85
CA LEU A 92 6.67 7.15 -14.06
C LEU A 92 7.35 6.79 -12.75
N GLY A 93 7.72 7.79 -11.93
CA GLY A 93 8.29 7.54 -10.61
C GLY A 93 7.35 6.75 -9.68
N ALA A 94 6.04 7.00 -9.78
CA ALA A 94 5.03 6.22 -9.05
C ALA A 94 5.00 4.75 -9.53
N VAL A 95 5.06 4.50 -10.84
CA VAL A 95 5.13 3.15 -11.42
C VAL A 95 6.40 2.42 -10.99
N GLU A 96 7.56 3.09 -11.02
CA GLU A 96 8.85 2.54 -10.60
C GLU A 96 8.86 2.10 -9.14
N SER A 97 8.19 2.87 -8.27
CA SER A 97 8.07 2.57 -6.84
C SER A 97 7.17 1.37 -6.52
N LEU A 98 6.42 0.84 -7.49
CA LEU A 98 5.51 -0.28 -7.25
C LEU A 98 6.29 -1.56 -6.90
N ASN A 99 5.75 -2.31 -5.95
CA ASN A 99 6.21 -3.66 -5.67
C ASN A 99 5.82 -4.58 -6.83
N LEU A 100 6.81 -5.18 -7.49
CA LEU A 100 6.56 -6.25 -8.45
C LEU A 100 6.35 -7.57 -7.69
N THR A 101 7.34 -7.98 -6.90
CA THR A 101 7.28 -9.18 -6.02
C THR A 101 7.52 -8.78 -4.56
N SER A 102 7.93 -9.70 -3.67
CA SER A 102 8.42 -9.36 -2.33
C SER A 102 9.89 -8.93 -2.28
N SER A 103 10.66 -9.21 -3.32
CA SER A 103 12.09 -8.93 -3.42
C SER A 103 12.48 -7.89 -4.47
N MET A 104 11.71 -7.69 -5.54
CA MET A 104 11.99 -6.69 -6.60
C MET A 104 10.87 -5.64 -6.84
N THR A 105 11.21 -4.36 -6.96
CA THR A 105 10.31 -3.31 -7.44
C THR A 105 10.28 -3.28 -8.97
N VAL A 106 9.43 -2.43 -9.54
CA VAL A 106 9.46 -2.16 -10.98
C VAL A 106 10.77 -1.47 -11.38
N GLU A 107 11.27 -0.54 -10.56
CA GLU A 107 12.58 0.10 -10.74
C GLU A 107 13.72 -0.93 -10.83
N ASP A 108 13.80 -1.85 -9.85
CA ASP A 108 14.84 -2.90 -9.82
C ASP A 108 14.87 -3.73 -11.12
N THR A 109 13.67 -3.99 -11.66
CA THR A 109 13.48 -4.77 -12.88
C THR A 109 13.88 -3.96 -14.12
N MET A 110 13.50 -2.69 -14.18
CA MET A 110 13.84 -1.77 -15.27
C MET A 110 15.34 -1.48 -15.33
N ALA A 111 16.01 -1.38 -14.19
CA ALA A 111 17.45 -1.20 -14.11
C ALA A 111 18.23 -2.36 -14.78
N SER A 112 17.65 -3.56 -14.78
CA SER A 112 18.26 -4.76 -15.36
C SER A 112 17.91 -5.00 -16.83
N ASP A 113 16.83 -4.39 -17.36
CA ASP A 113 16.34 -4.58 -18.72
C ASP A 113 15.91 -3.24 -19.36
N SER A 114 16.79 -2.67 -20.18
CA SER A 114 16.56 -1.39 -20.87
C SER A 114 15.45 -1.44 -21.93
N LEU A 115 15.19 -2.61 -22.52
CA LEU A 115 14.09 -2.78 -23.46
C LEU A 115 12.75 -2.78 -22.73
N LEU A 116 12.67 -3.44 -21.57
CA LEU A 116 11.51 -3.37 -20.69
C LEU A 116 11.28 -1.93 -20.23
N ALA A 117 12.33 -1.23 -19.75
CA ALA A 117 12.24 0.16 -19.32
C ALA A 117 11.66 1.07 -20.43
N SER A 118 12.19 0.99 -21.64
CA SER A 118 11.70 1.77 -22.79
C SER A 118 10.22 1.48 -23.11
N LYS A 119 9.78 0.21 -23.01
CA LYS A 119 8.37 -0.16 -23.21
C LYS A 119 7.48 0.38 -22.11
N VAL A 120 7.89 0.30 -20.84
CA VAL A 120 7.14 0.83 -19.70
C VAL A 120 6.98 2.34 -19.83
N GLU A 121 8.08 3.08 -20.09
CA GLU A 121 8.01 4.52 -20.37
C GLU A 121 7.06 4.85 -21.52
N GLY A 122 7.12 4.07 -22.61
CA GLY A 122 6.27 4.26 -23.78
C GLY A 122 4.78 4.06 -23.48
N ILE A 123 4.44 3.20 -22.50
CA ILE A 123 3.09 3.01 -21.99
C ILE A 123 2.69 4.21 -21.11
N VAL A 124 3.54 4.61 -20.15
CA VAL A 124 3.27 5.72 -19.22
C VAL A 124 3.09 7.05 -19.96
N LYS A 125 3.90 7.33 -20.98
CA LYS A 125 3.77 8.53 -21.85
C LYS A 125 2.41 8.62 -22.55
N LYS A 126 1.73 7.48 -22.73
CA LYS A 126 0.40 7.36 -23.36
C LYS A 126 -0.73 7.20 -22.34
N ALA A 127 -0.47 7.49 -21.06
CA ALA A 127 -1.50 7.51 -20.02
C ALA A 127 -2.70 8.39 -20.44
N GLU A 128 -3.88 7.94 -20.05
CA GLU A 128 -5.13 8.61 -20.34
C GLU A 128 -5.22 9.92 -19.57
N GLU A 129 -5.69 10.98 -20.22
CA GLU A 129 -6.01 12.24 -19.56
C GLU A 129 -7.42 12.15 -18.99
N VAL A 130 -7.55 12.39 -17.69
CA VAL A 130 -8.84 12.29 -16.99
C VAL A 130 -9.48 13.65 -16.84
N ASP A 131 -8.68 14.65 -16.46
CA ASP A 131 -9.16 16.00 -16.16
C ASP A 131 -8.09 17.06 -16.46
N ILE A 132 -8.54 18.27 -16.80
CA ILE A 132 -7.70 19.46 -16.95
C ILE A 132 -8.34 20.60 -16.18
N ARG A 133 -7.65 21.10 -15.16
CA ARG A 133 -8.10 22.24 -14.36
C ARG A 133 -7.29 23.49 -14.69
N TYR A 134 -8.01 24.58 -14.97
CA TYR A 134 -7.42 25.89 -15.19
C TYR A 134 -7.54 26.72 -13.92
N MET A 135 -6.43 27.25 -13.44
CA MET A 135 -6.38 28.05 -12.23
C MET A 135 -6.46 29.55 -12.55
N SER A 136 -6.77 30.37 -11.54
CA SER A 136 -6.87 31.82 -11.67
C SER A 136 -5.53 32.50 -11.97
N ASP A 137 -4.42 31.87 -11.58
CA ASP A 137 -3.05 32.33 -11.82
C ASP A 137 -2.50 31.93 -13.19
N LEU A 138 -3.36 31.43 -14.09
CA LEU A 138 -3.03 30.92 -15.42
C LEU A 138 -2.21 29.62 -15.41
N SER A 139 -1.98 29.00 -14.25
CA SER A 139 -1.47 27.64 -14.18
C SER A 139 -2.54 26.64 -14.60
N VAL A 140 -2.09 25.45 -14.98
CA VAL A 140 -2.95 24.34 -15.38
C VAL A 140 -2.53 23.09 -14.62
N GLU A 141 -3.49 22.34 -14.10
CA GLU A 141 -3.29 20.98 -13.63
C GLU A 141 -3.86 19.98 -14.62
N VAL A 142 -3.14 18.90 -14.85
CA VAL A 142 -3.58 17.79 -15.69
C VAL A 142 -3.50 16.51 -14.87
N ASP A 143 -4.61 15.79 -14.80
CA ASP A 143 -4.68 14.47 -14.19
C ASP A 143 -4.55 13.41 -15.27
N ILE A 144 -3.61 12.49 -15.07
CA ILE A 144 -3.45 11.32 -15.91
C ILE A 144 -3.57 10.05 -15.10
N GLN A 145 -4.04 8.98 -15.75
CA GLN A 145 -4.13 7.67 -15.13
C GLN A 145 -3.81 6.54 -16.11
N LEU A 146 -3.50 5.38 -15.53
CA LEU A 146 -3.10 4.17 -16.22
C LEU A 146 -3.62 2.95 -15.44
N PRO A 147 -4.26 1.97 -16.11
CA PRO A 147 -4.51 0.67 -15.49
C PRO A 147 -3.20 -0.09 -15.26
N LEU A 148 -3.06 -0.71 -14.08
CA LEU A 148 -1.95 -1.61 -13.75
C LEU A 148 -2.06 -2.96 -14.48
N THR A 149 -3.23 -3.28 -15.02
CA THR A 149 -3.49 -4.48 -15.84
C THR A 149 -3.25 -4.21 -17.33
N GLY A 150 -3.46 -5.22 -18.17
CA GLY A 150 -3.36 -5.12 -19.63
C GLY A 150 -1.93 -4.86 -20.09
N LYS A 151 -1.71 -3.75 -20.80
CA LYS A 151 -0.42 -3.47 -21.46
C LYS A 151 0.74 -3.39 -20.47
N LEU A 152 0.53 -2.74 -19.32
CA LEU A 152 1.57 -2.58 -18.30
C LEU A 152 1.89 -3.93 -17.64
N ALA A 153 0.87 -4.62 -17.14
CA ALA A 153 1.03 -5.97 -16.57
C ALA A 153 1.72 -6.94 -17.53
N ASN A 154 1.41 -6.90 -18.83
CA ASN A 154 2.04 -7.77 -19.81
C ASN A 154 3.56 -7.56 -19.94
N GLN A 155 4.07 -6.35 -19.67
CA GLN A 155 5.51 -6.09 -19.65
C GLN A 155 6.15 -6.48 -18.32
N LEU A 156 5.48 -6.15 -17.21
CA LEU A 156 6.06 -6.25 -15.87
C LEU A 156 5.96 -7.63 -15.25
N LEU A 157 4.84 -8.33 -15.47
CA LEU A 157 4.61 -9.60 -14.80
C LEU A 157 5.62 -10.63 -15.29
N PRO A 158 6.30 -11.35 -14.37
CA PRO A 158 7.26 -12.40 -14.73
C PRO A 158 6.55 -13.50 -15.53
N ALA A 159 7.31 -14.31 -16.26
CA ALA A 159 6.74 -15.49 -16.89
C ALA A 159 6.05 -16.36 -15.82
N GLY A 160 4.81 -16.75 -16.07
CA GLY A 160 3.99 -17.54 -15.17
C GLY A 160 3.40 -18.76 -15.88
N GLY A 161 2.83 -19.68 -15.10
CA GLY A 161 2.01 -20.79 -15.60
C GLY A 161 2.47 -22.19 -15.15
N GLY A 162 1.50 -23.05 -14.84
CA GLY A 162 1.69 -24.50 -14.69
C GLY A 162 2.37 -24.96 -13.41
N GLY A 163 2.41 -24.12 -12.37
CA GLY A 163 3.04 -24.37 -11.08
C GLY A 163 2.79 -25.79 -10.57
N LYS A 164 3.88 -26.47 -10.19
CA LYS A 164 3.79 -27.82 -9.65
C LYS A 164 3.05 -27.75 -8.31
N PRO A 165 2.12 -28.68 -8.03
CA PRO A 165 1.53 -28.78 -6.71
C PRO A 165 2.63 -28.81 -5.66
N VAL A 166 2.43 -28.11 -4.54
CA VAL A 166 3.35 -28.18 -3.41
C VAL A 166 3.51 -29.66 -3.04
N PRO A 167 4.75 -30.20 -2.98
CA PRO A 167 4.98 -31.54 -2.48
C PRO A 167 4.35 -31.65 -1.09
N ILE A 168 3.34 -32.51 -0.94
CA ILE A 168 2.76 -32.79 0.37
C ILE A 168 3.72 -33.74 1.08
N ASP A 169 4.90 -33.25 1.41
CA ASP A 169 5.97 -34.07 1.99
C ASP A 169 5.65 -34.44 3.45
N SER A 170 4.79 -33.65 4.09
CA SER A 170 4.38 -33.84 5.47
C SER A 170 2.88 -33.58 5.59
N LEU A 171 2.08 -34.65 5.57
CA LEU A 171 0.74 -34.61 6.16
C LEU A 171 0.91 -34.12 7.59
N HIS A 172 0.24 -33.06 8.00
CA HIS A 172 0.25 -32.62 9.39
C HIS A 172 -1.07 -33.00 10.05
N CYS A 173 -1.04 -33.38 11.32
CA CYS A 173 -2.23 -33.73 12.07
C CYS A 173 -3.14 -32.48 12.23
N PRO A 174 -4.39 -32.50 11.75
CA PRO A 174 -5.29 -31.34 11.82
C PRO A 174 -5.73 -30.97 13.24
N LEU A 175 -5.50 -31.84 14.23
CA LEU A 175 -5.84 -31.58 15.64
C LEU A 175 -4.70 -30.93 16.44
N CYS A 176 -3.44 -31.19 16.09
CA CYS A 176 -2.29 -30.75 16.90
C CYS A 176 -1.13 -30.15 16.10
N GLY A 177 -1.22 -30.10 14.77
CA GLY A 177 -0.20 -29.50 13.90
C GLY A 177 1.13 -30.25 13.83
N GLN A 178 1.25 -31.43 14.46
CA GLN A 178 2.47 -32.24 14.41
C GLN A 178 2.58 -32.99 13.06
N PRO A 179 3.80 -33.24 12.55
CA PRO A 179 4.01 -34.09 11.38
C PRO A 179 3.38 -35.47 11.56
N TRP A 180 2.70 -35.96 10.53
CA TRP A 180 2.04 -37.25 10.56
C TRP A 180 3.08 -38.38 10.50
N PRO A 181 3.03 -39.38 11.39
CA PRO A 181 3.98 -40.50 11.38
C PRO A 181 3.93 -41.27 10.04
N PRO A 182 5.07 -41.53 9.39
CA PRO A 182 5.10 -42.13 8.05
C PRO A 182 4.61 -43.59 8.01
N ASP A 183 4.64 -44.26 9.15
CA ASP A 183 4.23 -45.65 9.38
C ASP A 183 2.74 -45.79 9.72
N ARG A 184 2.03 -44.68 9.94
CA ARG A 184 0.61 -44.70 10.27
C ARG A 184 -0.23 -44.28 9.07
N PRO A 185 -1.18 -45.11 8.60
CA PRO A 185 -2.13 -44.67 7.60
C PRO A 185 -2.92 -43.48 8.14
N PHE A 186 -3.05 -42.42 7.33
CA PHE A 186 -3.85 -41.26 7.70
C PHE A 186 -5.30 -41.72 7.96
N PRO A 187 -5.89 -41.44 9.14
CA PRO A 187 -7.15 -42.02 9.53
C PRO A 187 -8.25 -41.58 8.56
N LYS A 188 -8.95 -42.56 8.00
CA LYS A 188 -10.06 -42.30 7.07
C LYS A 188 -11.18 -41.45 7.70
N TYR A 189 -11.29 -41.42 9.03
CA TYR A 189 -12.20 -40.52 9.76
C TYR A 189 -11.64 -39.10 9.93
N LEU A 190 -10.31 -38.88 9.86
CA LEU A 190 -9.75 -37.53 9.70
C LEU A 190 -9.97 -37.01 8.28
N PHE A 191 -10.13 -37.92 7.31
CA PHE A 191 -10.76 -37.60 6.03
C PHE A 191 -12.25 -37.22 6.16
N SER A 192 -12.91 -37.55 7.28
CA SER A 192 -14.26 -37.08 7.60
C SER A 192 -14.29 -35.69 8.24
N LEU A 193 -13.19 -35.27 8.88
CA LEU A 193 -12.96 -33.84 9.20
C LEU A 193 -12.46 -33.08 7.97
N ALA A 194 -11.67 -33.74 7.12
CA ALA A 194 -11.48 -33.32 5.74
C ALA A 194 -12.68 -33.68 4.86
N ALA A 195 -13.87 -34.07 5.36
CA ALA A 195 -15.08 -34.24 4.52
C ALA A 195 -15.77 -32.90 4.23
N PHE A 196 -15.20 -31.80 4.74
CA PHE A 196 -15.24 -30.52 4.04
C PHE A 196 -14.60 -30.58 2.63
N SER A 197 -13.93 -31.68 2.23
CA SER A 197 -13.39 -31.93 0.87
C SER A 197 -14.44 -32.38 -0.15
N SER A 198 -15.72 -32.53 0.23
CA SER A 198 -16.80 -32.54 -0.75
C SER A 198 -17.19 -31.12 -1.22
N GLN A 199 -16.72 -30.10 -0.50
CA GLN A 199 -17.09 -28.72 -0.76
C GLN A 199 -16.19 -28.17 -1.86
N GLN A 200 -16.78 -28.02 -3.04
CA GLN A 200 -16.14 -27.37 -4.18
C GLN A 200 -16.03 -25.89 -3.86
N TYR A 201 -14.80 -25.40 -3.71
CA TYR A 201 -14.56 -23.98 -3.56
C TYR A 201 -14.52 -23.31 -4.93
N THR A 202 -15.04 -22.08 -4.98
CA THR A 202 -15.08 -21.30 -6.22
C THR A 202 -13.97 -20.25 -6.31
N GLY A 203 -13.25 -20.04 -5.21
CA GLY A 203 -12.20 -19.03 -5.05
C GLY A 203 -11.55 -19.08 -3.68
N LEU A 204 -10.57 -18.21 -3.46
CA LEU A 204 -9.84 -18.05 -2.20
C LEU A 204 -9.91 -16.60 -1.72
N VAL A 205 -10.23 -16.40 -0.45
CA VAL A 205 -10.14 -15.12 0.25
C VAL A 205 -9.13 -15.27 1.38
N VAL A 206 -8.05 -14.49 1.33
CA VAL A 206 -7.05 -14.45 2.39
C VAL A 206 -7.25 -13.18 3.21
N ASP A 207 -7.66 -13.34 4.46
CA ASP A 207 -7.68 -12.26 5.43
C ASP A 207 -6.26 -12.00 5.93
N ALA A 208 -5.63 -10.93 5.44
CA ALA A 208 -4.31 -10.48 5.83
C ALA A 208 -4.34 -9.21 6.71
N GLN A 209 -5.51 -8.88 7.28
CA GLN A 209 -5.65 -7.74 8.18
C GLN A 209 -4.87 -7.96 9.48
N GLY A 210 -4.20 -6.91 9.96
CA GLY A 210 -3.32 -6.87 11.12
C GLY A 210 -1.90 -7.35 10.83
N LEU A 211 -1.62 -7.81 9.61
CA LEU A 211 -0.31 -8.35 9.24
C LEU A 211 0.59 -7.31 8.56
N GLY A 212 0.08 -6.12 8.24
CA GLY A 212 0.80 -5.07 7.54
C GLY A 212 1.33 -5.49 6.16
N VAL A 213 0.56 -6.31 5.45
CA VAL A 213 0.87 -6.75 4.08
C VAL A 213 0.80 -5.56 3.14
N GLN A 214 1.82 -5.41 2.29
CA GLN A 214 1.88 -4.38 1.26
C GLN A 214 1.39 -4.94 -0.07
N PRO A 215 0.62 -4.16 -0.85
CA PRO A 215 0.19 -4.62 -2.17
C PRO A 215 1.36 -4.66 -3.16
N ALA A 216 1.25 -5.60 -4.09
CA ALA A 216 2.19 -5.83 -5.19
C ALA A 216 1.45 -6.30 -6.46
N LEU A 217 2.13 -6.21 -7.61
CA LEU A 217 1.63 -6.68 -8.90
C LEU A 217 1.61 -8.22 -9.00
N ALA A 218 2.64 -8.88 -8.45
CA ALA A 218 2.82 -10.33 -8.46
C ALA A 218 3.12 -10.89 -7.06
N PRO A 219 2.19 -10.79 -6.09
CA PRO A 219 2.36 -11.35 -4.77
C PRO A 219 2.31 -12.88 -4.79
N ALA A 220 2.91 -13.49 -3.77
CA ALA A 220 2.82 -14.93 -3.53
C ALA A 220 2.06 -15.26 -2.23
N ILE A 221 1.35 -16.38 -2.24
CA ILE A 221 0.83 -17.01 -1.03
C ILE A 221 1.72 -18.22 -0.75
N LEU A 222 2.23 -18.31 0.47
CA LEU A 222 3.23 -19.29 0.88
C LEU A 222 2.69 -20.22 1.98
N SER A 223 3.22 -21.43 2.05
CA SER A 223 3.03 -22.33 3.20
C SER A 223 3.93 -21.90 4.37
N GLU A 224 3.78 -22.55 5.53
CA GLU A 224 4.60 -22.23 6.70
C GLU A 224 6.08 -22.54 6.46
N GLU A 225 6.38 -23.55 5.63
CA GLU A 225 7.73 -23.91 5.16
C GLU A 225 8.26 -22.98 4.07
N GLY A 226 7.47 -22.02 3.58
CA GLY A 226 7.85 -21.10 2.53
C GLY A 226 7.66 -21.62 1.10
N HIS A 227 6.97 -22.75 0.93
CA HIS A 227 6.61 -23.23 -0.40
C HIS A 227 5.53 -22.35 -1.02
N GLN A 228 5.64 -22.05 -2.32
CA GLN A 228 4.62 -21.26 -3.00
C GLN A 228 3.35 -22.09 -3.20
N VAL A 229 2.26 -21.66 -2.55
CA VAL A 229 0.92 -22.25 -2.67
C VAL A 229 0.15 -21.60 -3.81
N TYR A 230 0.33 -20.29 -3.99
CA TYR A 230 -0.28 -19.53 -5.08
C TYR A 230 0.57 -18.31 -5.47
N GLY A 231 0.39 -17.82 -6.69
CA GLY A 231 1.05 -16.64 -7.25
C GLY A 231 1.24 -16.80 -8.75
N MET A 232 2.20 -16.07 -9.34
CA MET A 232 2.50 -16.12 -10.78
C MET A 232 2.86 -17.51 -11.31
N GLY A 233 3.36 -18.41 -10.46
CA GLY A 233 3.59 -19.80 -10.84
C GLY A 233 2.29 -20.55 -11.18
N PHE A 234 1.17 -20.20 -10.57
CA PHE A 234 -0.09 -20.97 -10.66
C PHE A 234 -1.14 -20.33 -11.56
N VAL A 235 -1.25 -19.00 -11.55
CA VAL A 235 -2.24 -18.27 -12.35
C VAL A 235 -1.88 -18.35 -13.84
N ASP A 236 -2.90 -18.46 -14.70
CA ASP A 236 -2.72 -18.37 -16.15
C ASP A 236 -2.26 -16.94 -16.51
N ARG A 237 -1.26 -16.82 -17.39
CA ARG A 237 -0.62 -15.53 -17.67
C ARG A 237 -1.62 -14.52 -18.23
N GLU A 238 -2.50 -14.96 -19.12
CA GLU A 238 -3.52 -14.11 -19.73
C GLU A 238 -4.45 -13.52 -18.68
N VAL A 239 -4.86 -14.33 -17.70
CA VAL A 239 -5.69 -13.90 -16.57
C VAL A 239 -4.93 -12.95 -15.66
N ALA A 240 -3.68 -13.26 -15.34
CA ALA A 240 -2.84 -12.37 -14.53
C ALA A 240 -2.65 -11.00 -15.19
N VAL A 241 -2.53 -10.97 -16.53
CA VAL A 241 -2.43 -9.73 -17.31
C VAL A 241 -3.75 -8.96 -17.32
N SER A 242 -4.88 -9.62 -17.58
CA SER A 242 -6.17 -8.92 -17.73
C SER A 242 -6.83 -8.54 -16.40
N GLU A 243 -6.71 -9.40 -15.39
CA GLU A 243 -7.42 -9.28 -14.11
C GLU A 243 -6.50 -9.11 -12.90
N GLY A 244 -5.18 -9.24 -13.07
CA GLY A 244 -4.21 -9.25 -11.96
C GLY A 244 -4.09 -10.60 -11.26
N VAL A 245 -3.01 -10.82 -10.52
CA VAL A 245 -2.76 -12.09 -9.80
C VAL A 245 -3.70 -12.28 -8.61
N VAL A 246 -3.90 -11.24 -7.82
CA VAL A 246 -4.87 -11.20 -6.72
C VAL A 246 -5.56 -9.86 -6.72
N LYS A 247 -6.86 -9.80 -6.42
CA LYS A 247 -7.55 -8.54 -6.13
C LYS A 247 -7.38 -8.17 -4.67
N TYR A 248 -7.22 -6.89 -4.39
CA TYR A 248 -7.17 -6.40 -3.03
C TYR A 248 -8.54 -5.88 -2.58
N SER A 249 -8.88 -6.12 -1.31
CA SER A 249 -10.06 -5.57 -0.65
C SER A 249 -9.66 -4.98 0.70
N LYS A 250 -10.39 -3.96 1.17
CA LYS A 250 -10.25 -3.42 2.54
C LYS A 250 -11.30 -3.98 3.51
N ASP A 251 -12.22 -4.78 3.00
CA ASP A 251 -13.32 -5.36 3.77
C ASP A 251 -13.51 -6.83 3.44
N LEU A 252 -13.58 -7.65 4.50
CA LEU A 252 -13.71 -9.10 4.39
C LEU A 252 -15.09 -9.52 3.87
N GLN A 253 -16.16 -8.84 4.31
CA GLN A 253 -17.53 -9.18 3.89
C GLN A 253 -17.76 -8.83 2.43
N GLN A 254 -17.17 -7.72 1.97
CA GLN A 254 -17.16 -7.37 0.55
C GLN A 254 -16.36 -8.39 -0.27
N ALA A 255 -15.20 -8.82 0.23
CA ALA A 255 -14.36 -9.81 -0.46
C ALA A 255 -15.08 -11.15 -0.66
N ILE A 256 -15.79 -11.64 0.35
CA ILE A 256 -16.53 -12.92 0.28
C ILE A 256 -17.66 -12.88 -0.78
N LYS A 257 -18.28 -11.71 -0.97
CA LYS A 257 -19.40 -11.52 -1.90
C LYS A 257 -18.94 -11.10 -3.30
N ASP A 258 -17.64 -10.91 -3.50
CA ASP A 258 -17.10 -10.43 -4.76
C ASP A 258 -17.23 -11.49 -5.86
N ARG A 259 -17.62 -11.05 -7.06
CA ARG A 259 -17.78 -11.92 -8.22
C ARG A 259 -16.50 -12.70 -8.55
N ARG A 260 -15.32 -12.16 -8.25
CA ARG A 260 -14.02 -12.80 -8.52
C ARG A 260 -13.88 -14.16 -7.85
N VAL A 261 -14.35 -14.30 -6.61
CA VAL A 261 -14.19 -15.55 -5.83
C VAL A 261 -15.40 -16.49 -5.92
N GLY A 262 -16.46 -16.08 -6.62
CA GLY A 262 -17.67 -16.87 -6.83
C GLY A 262 -18.55 -17.00 -5.58
N GLN A 263 -19.40 -18.02 -5.56
CA GLN A 263 -20.45 -18.17 -4.53
C GLN A 263 -19.98 -18.84 -3.23
N ASN A 264 -18.92 -19.65 -3.30
CA ASN A 264 -18.43 -20.42 -2.16
C ASN A 264 -16.90 -20.31 -2.06
N PRO A 265 -16.37 -19.15 -1.67
CA PRO A 265 -14.93 -18.98 -1.47
C PRO A 265 -14.44 -19.71 -0.22
N LEU A 266 -13.21 -20.24 -0.29
CA LEU A 266 -12.47 -20.66 0.90
C LEU A 266 -11.92 -19.40 1.58
N VAL A 267 -12.31 -19.14 2.83
CA VAL A 267 -11.82 -18.00 3.61
C VAL A 267 -10.76 -18.47 4.59
N VAL A 268 -9.58 -17.85 4.54
CA VAL A 268 -8.40 -18.25 5.32
C VAL A 268 -7.78 -17.03 5.98
N LYS A 269 -7.42 -17.17 7.27
CA LYS A 269 -6.62 -16.16 7.96
C LYS A 269 -5.14 -16.34 7.62
N GLY A 270 -4.50 -15.28 7.14
CA GLY A 270 -3.05 -15.23 6.98
C GLY A 270 -2.35 -15.29 8.34
N LEU A 271 -1.20 -15.96 8.38
CA LEU A 271 -0.38 -16.08 9.59
C LEU A 271 0.59 -14.92 9.74
N ARG A 272 1.22 -14.50 8.63
CA ARG A 272 2.22 -13.42 8.60
C ARG A 272 2.46 -12.89 7.19
N ALA A 273 2.83 -11.61 7.11
CA ALA A 273 3.45 -11.04 5.92
C ALA A 273 4.88 -11.58 5.78
N THR A 274 5.30 -11.91 4.56
CA THR A 274 6.58 -12.56 4.27
C THR A 274 7.35 -11.80 3.18
N GLY A 275 8.68 -11.91 3.23
CA GLY A 275 9.59 -11.26 2.32
C GLY A 275 9.96 -9.82 2.74
N PRO A 276 11.06 -9.26 2.21
CA PRO A 276 11.60 -7.96 2.62
C PRO A 276 10.60 -6.82 2.54
N ARG A 277 9.77 -6.81 1.49
CA ARG A 277 8.73 -5.78 1.29
C ARG A 277 7.35 -6.18 1.78
N ARG A 278 7.23 -7.31 2.49
CA ARG A 278 6.00 -7.76 3.16
C ARG A 278 4.79 -7.89 2.21
N THR A 279 5.02 -8.31 0.97
CA THR A 279 3.96 -8.44 -0.04
C THR A 279 3.34 -9.83 -0.09
N ASP A 280 4.05 -10.83 0.41
CA ASP A 280 3.63 -12.22 0.36
C ASP A 280 2.91 -12.59 1.65
N VAL A 281 1.95 -13.50 1.58
CA VAL A 281 1.17 -13.94 2.75
C VAL A 281 1.42 -15.41 3.02
N THR A 282 1.88 -15.72 4.23
CA THR A 282 1.96 -17.12 4.67
C THR A 282 0.60 -17.57 5.21
N ILE A 283 0.15 -18.74 4.81
CA ILE A 283 -1.09 -19.39 5.28
C ILE A 283 -0.78 -20.71 5.98
N PRO A 284 -1.73 -21.25 6.77
CA PRO A 284 -1.52 -22.54 7.44
C PRO A 284 -1.33 -23.69 6.46
N ASN A 285 -0.48 -24.65 6.81
CA ASN A 285 -0.19 -25.82 5.97
C ASN A 285 -1.44 -26.66 5.66
N ALA A 286 -2.34 -26.79 6.63
CA ALA A 286 -3.62 -27.48 6.44
C ALA A 286 -4.44 -26.84 5.30
N THR A 287 -4.38 -25.51 5.16
CA THR A 287 -5.05 -24.80 4.06
C THR A 287 -4.34 -25.03 2.73
N ALA A 288 -3.00 -24.94 2.72
CA ALA A 288 -2.21 -25.20 1.53
C ALA A 288 -2.52 -26.60 0.95
N MET A 289 -2.64 -27.61 1.82
CA MET A 289 -3.08 -28.94 1.43
C MET A 289 -4.47 -28.94 0.79
N ILE A 290 -5.47 -28.28 1.38
CA ILE A 290 -6.84 -28.19 0.82
C ILE A 290 -6.81 -27.56 -0.58
N LEU A 291 -6.03 -26.49 -0.77
CA LEU A 291 -5.92 -25.80 -2.06
C LEU A 291 -5.35 -26.67 -3.18
N HIS A 292 -4.41 -27.57 -2.87
CA HIS A 292 -3.80 -28.47 -3.85
C HIS A 292 -4.46 -29.86 -3.93
N HIS A 293 -5.42 -30.19 -3.06
CA HIS A 293 -6.01 -31.53 -2.98
C HIS A 293 -6.98 -31.88 -4.11
N SER A 294 -7.56 -30.89 -4.80
CA SER A 294 -8.56 -31.12 -5.86
C SER A 294 -8.26 -30.33 -7.13
N GLU A 295 -8.60 -30.92 -8.28
CA GLU A 295 -8.47 -30.27 -9.59
C GLU A 295 -9.34 -29.01 -9.71
N ASN A 296 -10.51 -29.00 -9.06
CA ASN A 296 -11.39 -27.84 -9.02
C ASN A 296 -10.73 -26.66 -8.31
N ASN A 297 -9.99 -26.92 -7.23
CA ASN A 297 -9.27 -25.88 -6.51
C ASN A 297 -8.14 -25.32 -7.37
N LEU A 298 -7.35 -26.20 -7.99
CA LEU A 298 -6.29 -25.79 -8.92
C LEU A 298 -6.86 -25.00 -10.11
N LYS A 299 -8.06 -25.32 -10.58
CA LYS A 299 -8.73 -24.59 -11.67
C LYS A 299 -9.06 -23.15 -11.29
N PHE A 300 -9.64 -22.89 -10.11
CA PHE A 300 -9.93 -21.50 -9.74
C PHE A 300 -8.65 -20.70 -9.44
N LEU A 301 -7.59 -21.36 -8.95
CA LEU A 301 -6.28 -20.74 -8.76
C LEU A 301 -5.68 -20.30 -10.11
N ARG A 302 -5.70 -21.17 -11.12
CA ARG A 302 -5.31 -20.80 -12.50
C ARG A 302 -6.12 -19.62 -13.05
N GLN A 303 -7.41 -19.57 -12.72
CA GLN A 303 -8.32 -18.47 -13.07
C GLN A 303 -8.15 -17.21 -12.21
N GLY A 304 -7.13 -17.13 -11.35
CA GLY A 304 -6.85 -15.91 -10.59
C GLY A 304 -7.93 -15.54 -9.56
N LYS A 305 -8.79 -16.49 -9.16
CA LYS A 305 -9.93 -16.25 -8.27
C LYS A 305 -9.52 -16.13 -6.80
N VAL A 306 -8.66 -15.16 -6.54
CA VAL A 306 -8.04 -14.92 -5.25
C VAL A 306 -8.20 -13.46 -4.87
N ILE A 307 -8.70 -13.21 -3.65
CA ILE A 307 -8.75 -11.89 -3.03
C ILE A 307 -7.88 -11.89 -1.77
N VAL A 308 -7.08 -10.85 -1.61
CA VAL A 308 -6.34 -10.57 -0.38
C VAL A 308 -6.97 -9.36 0.30
N VAL A 309 -7.37 -9.54 1.56
CA VAL A 309 -7.95 -8.47 2.37
C VAL A 309 -6.84 -7.80 3.17
N LEU A 310 -6.68 -6.50 2.96
CA LEU A 310 -5.68 -5.65 3.61
C LEU A 310 -6.31 -4.81 4.73
N ASP A 311 -5.43 -4.21 5.52
CA ASP A 311 -5.80 -3.22 6.53
C ASP A 311 -6.51 -2.02 5.90
N LYS A 312 -7.39 -1.38 6.69
CA LYS A 312 -7.97 -0.09 6.32
C LYS A 312 -6.91 0.98 6.60
N ASP A 313 -6.72 1.89 5.64
CA ASP A 313 -5.82 3.05 5.79
C ASP A 313 -6.26 3.98 6.94
#